data_AF-S7HFZ4-F1
#
_entry.id   AF-S7HFZ4-F1
#
_cell.length_a   1.000
_cell.length_b   1.000
_cell.length_c   1.000
_cell.angle_alpha   90.00
_cell.angle_beta   90.00
_cell.angle_gamma   90.00
#
_symmetry.space_group_name_H-M   'P 1'
#
loop_
_entity.id
_entity.type
_entity.pdbx_description
1 polymer ?
#
loop_
_entity_poly.entity_id
_entity_poly.type
_entity_poly.pdbx_seq_one_letter_code
_entity_poly.pdbx_strand_id
1 'polypeptide(L)'
;MAKNVRSNKRKEKKHVESGAAHIRSTFNNTIVTITDAKGNALSWASAGGLGFRGSRKSTPFAAQMAAEQAAKAAMEHGLRQVEVFVKGPGSGREAAIRALQAAGLEVNSIKDVTPIPHNGCRPPKRRRV
;
A
#
# COMPACT_ATOMS: atom_id res chain seq x y z
N MET A 1 3.08 -34.93 -25.12
CA MET A 1 2.39 -34.36 -23.94
C MET A 1 1.78 -33.02 -24.34
N ALA A 2 0.46 -32.91 -24.44
CA ALA A 2 -0.21 -31.67 -24.85
C ALA A 2 -0.09 -30.60 -23.74
N LYS A 3 0.46 -29.43 -24.05
CA LYS A 3 0.49 -28.29 -23.13
C LYS A 3 -0.94 -27.79 -22.94
N ASN A 4 -1.45 -27.94 -21.73
CA ASN A 4 -2.77 -27.46 -21.32
C ASN A 4 -2.73 -25.92 -21.26
N VAL A 5 -3.19 -25.25 -22.32
CA VAL A 5 -3.29 -23.78 -22.37
C VAL A 5 -4.48 -23.36 -21.52
N ARG A 6 -4.24 -23.14 -20.22
CA ARG A 6 -5.24 -22.51 -19.35
C ARG A 6 -5.47 -21.09 -19.86
N SER A 7 -6.62 -20.84 -20.48
CA SER A 7 -7.05 -19.49 -20.80
C SER A 7 -7.29 -18.74 -19.49
N ASN A 8 -6.46 -17.74 -19.21
CA ASN A 8 -6.69 -16.85 -18.09
C ASN A 8 -7.97 -16.05 -18.40
N LYS A 9 -9.09 -16.44 -17.79
CA LYS A 9 -10.31 -15.61 -17.75
C LYS A 9 -9.89 -14.21 -17.30
N ARG A 10 -10.17 -13.20 -18.13
CA ARG A 10 -9.97 -11.80 -17.77
C ARG A 10 -10.77 -11.52 -16.50
N LYS A 11 -10.09 -11.11 -15.43
CA LYS A 11 -10.76 -10.66 -14.21
C LYS A 11 -11.68 -9.51 -14.57
N GLU A 12 -12.95 -9.65 -14.22
CA GLU A 12 -13.92 -8.57 -14.36
C GLU A 12 -13.44 -7.36 -13.56
N LYS A 13 -13.44 -6.19 -14.21
CA LYS A 13 -13.14 -4.93 -13.54
C LYS A 13 -14.36 -4.59 -12.68
N LYS A 14 -14.25 -4.84 -11.38
CA LYS A 14 -15.25 -4.38 -10.41
C LYS A 14 -15.21 -2.86 -10.36
N HIS A 15 -16.36 -2.22 -10.44
CA HIS A 15 -16.51 -0.80 -10.19
C HIS A 15 -16.74 -0.60 -8.69
N VAL A 16 -15.81 0.08 -8.02
CA VAL A 16 -15.84 0.24 -6.57
C VAL A 16 -15.63 1.70 -6.25
N GLU A 17 -16.67 2.38 -5.77
CA GLU A 17 -16.65 3.82 -5.51
C GLU A 17 -15.89 4.19 -4.22
N SER A 18 -16.02 3.35 -3.19
CA SER A 18 -15.41 3.54 -1.86
C SER A 18 -14.57 2.33 -1.45
N GLY A 19 -13.42 2.61 -0.84
CA GLY A 19 -12.49 1.57 -0.42
C GLY A 19 -11.57 1.98 0.73
N ALA A 20 -10.56 1.15 0.97
CA ALA A 20 -9.56 1.34 2.00
C ALA A 20 -8.15 1.29 1.41
N ALA A 21 -7.31 2.25 1.79
CA ALA A 21 -5.90 2.31 1.45
C ALA A 21 -5.05 1.90 2.65
N HIS A 22 -4.41 0.74 2.55
CA HIS A 22 -3.48 0.23 3.54
C HIS A 22 -2.05 0.64 3.21
N ILE A 23 -1.44 1.47 4.05
CA ILE A 23 -0.05 1.92 3.94
C ILE A 23 0.76 1.17 4.99
N ARG A 24 1.64 0.26 4.55
CA ARG A 24 2.63 -0.37 5.42
C ARG A 24 3.96 0.34 5.28
N SER A 25 4.31 1.17 6.25
CA SER A 25 5.58 1.88 6.29
C SER A 25 6.53 1.25 7.30
N THR A 26 7.57 0.60 6.79
CA THR A 26 8.68 0.06 7.59
C THR A 26 9.93 0.91 7.37
N PHE A 27 10.95 0.75 8.21
CA PHE A 27 12.21 1.47 8.05
C PHE A 27 12.95 1.21 6.74
N ASN A 28 12.62 0.11 6.03
CA ASN A 28 13.35 -0.33 4.84
C ASN A 28 12.53 -0.29 3.55
N ASN A 29 11.20 -0.11 3.65
CA ASN A 29 10.29 -0.15 2.51
C ASN A 29 8.91 0.40 2.87
N THR A 30 8.22 0.95 1.87
CA THR A 30 6.81 1.32 1.94
C THR A 30 6.02 0.52 0.90
N ILE A 31 4.91 -0.08 1.34
CA ILE A 31 3.99 -0.83 0.50
C ILE A 31 2.62 -0.20 0.65
N VAL A 32 1.96 0.09 -0.47
CA VAL A 32 0.61 0.65 -0.53
C VAL A 32 -0.30 -0.36 -1.20
N THR A 33 -1.40 -0.69 -0.55
CA THR A 33 -2.41 -1.63 -1.06
C THR A 33 -3.77 -0.97 -0.98
N ILE A 34 -4.47 -0.88 -2.10
CA ILE A 34 -5.83 -0.33 -2.16
C ILE A 34 -6.79 -1.50 -2.29
N THR A 35 -7.84 -1.46 -1.48
CA THR A 35 -8.80 -2.54 -1.30
C THR A 35 -10.23 -2.02 -1.33
N ASP A 36 -11.17 -2.91 -1.62
CA ASP A 36 -12.61 -2.65 -1.43
C ASP A 36 -12.95 -2.57 0.07
N ALA A 37 -14.14 -2.07 0.41
CA ALA A 37 -14.67 -2.12 1.77
C ALA A 37 -14.71 -3.55 2.37
N LYS A 38 -14.75 -4.59 1.52
CA LYS A 38 -14.71 -6.01 1.92
C LYS A 38 -13.29 -6.56 2.12
N GLY A 39 -12.25 -5.75 1.90
CA GLY A 39 -10.84 -6.15 2.04
C GLY A 39 -10.24 -6.87 0.82
N ASN A 40 -10.94 -6.92 -0.31
CA ASN A 40 -10.37 -7.48 -1.55
C ASN A 40 -9.39 -6.49 -2.17
N ALA A 41 -8.17 -6.93 -2.48
CA ALA A 41 -7.16 -6.07 -3.10
C ALA A 41 -7.50 -5.76 -4.56
N LEU A 42 -7.62 -4.46 -4.87
CA LEU A 42 -7.79 -3.94 -6.23
C LEU A 42 -6.43 -3.71 -6.87
N SER A 43 -5.59 -2.90 -6.22
CA SER A 43 -4.27 -2.55 -6.68
C SER A 43 -3.28 -2.54 -5.52
N TRP A 44 -2.01 -2.76 -5.82
CA TRP A 44 -0.95 -2.60 -4.86
C TRP A 44 0.32 -2.18 -5.58
N ALA A 45 1.14 -1.40 -4.88
CA ALA A 45 2.45 -1.02 -5.34
C ALA A 45 3.40 -0.94 -4.14
N SER A 46 4.69 -1.01 -4.43
CA SER A 46 5.73 -0.84 -3.42
C SER A 46 6.90 -0.08 -4.00
N ALA A 47 7.69 0.56 -3.13
CA ALA A 47 8.91 1.22 -3.58
C ALA A 47 9.86 0.24 -4.30
N GLY A 48 9.95 -1.00 -3.84
CA GLY A 48 10.73 -2.05 -4.52
C GLY A 48 10.17 -2.44 -5.90
N GLY A 49 8.85 -2.52 -6.06
CA GLY A 49 8.20 -2.86 -7.32
C GLY A 49 8.38 -1.80 -8.41
N LEU A 50 8.57 -0.54 -8.02
CA LEU A 50 8.89 0.58 -8.91
C LEU A 50 10.37 0.66 -9.31
N GLY A 51 11.21 -0.27 -8.85
CA GLY A 51 12.63 -0.34 -9.21
C GLY A 51 13.56 0.38 -8.24
N PHE A 52 13.07 0.97 -7.14
CA PHE A 52 13.96 1.47 -6.09
C PHE A 52 14.67 0.29 -5.40
N ARG A 53 15.98 0.38 -5.23
CA ARG A 53 16.83 -0.65 -4.62
C ARG A 53 17.63 -0.11 -3.43
N GLY A 54 17.99 -1.02 -2.52
CA GLY A 54 18.81 -0.70 -1.35
C GLY A 54 18.14 0.33 -0.42
N SER A 55 18.94 1.26 0.09
CA SER A 55 18.51 2.35 0.98
C SER A 55 17.50 3.31 0.34
N ARG A 56 17.45 3.40 -0.99
CA ARG A 56 16.51 4.30 -1.69
C ARG A 56 15.05 3.90 -1.48
N LYS A 57 14.76 2.65 -1.11
CA LYS A 57 13.39 2.14 -0.87
C LYS A 57 12.70 2.74 0.36
N SER A 58 13.46 3.22 1.34
CA SER A 58 12.89 3.81 2.57
C SER A 58 12.67 5.32 2.45
N THR A 59 13.07 5.92 1.34
CA THR A 59 12.92 7.37 1.14
C THR A 59 11.45 7.77 1.00
N PRO A 60 11.07 8.98 1.45
CA PRO A 60 9.71 9.50 1.30
C PRO A 60 9.33 9.65 -0.18
N PHE A 61 10.28 9.99 -1.05
CA PHE A 61 10.07 10.08 -2.49
C PHE A 61 9.64 8.73 -3.10
N ALA A 62 10.30 7.63 -2.71
CA ALA A 62 9.92 6.30 -3.18
C ALA A 62 8.52 5.88 -2.69
N ALA A 63 8.13 6.33 -1.49
CA ALA A 63 6.77 6.09 -0.95
C ALA A 63 5.70 6.89 -1.71
N GLN A 64 5.98 8.15 -2.07
CA GLN A 64 5.11 8.97 -2.91
C GLN A 64 4.85 8.29 -4.25
N MET A 65 5.91 7.91 -4.98
CA MET A 65 5.78 7.25 -6.28
C MET A 65 4.98 5.94 -6.19
N ALA A 66 5.17 5.18 -5.10
CA ALA A 66 4.40 3.95 -4.85
C ALA A 66 2.91 4.24 -4.62
N ALA A 67 2.58 5.25 -3.83
CA ALA A 67 1.21 5.65 -3.57
C ALA A 67 0.51 6.14 -4.84
N GLU A 68 1.18 6.99 -5.64
CA GLU A 68 0.65 7.49 -6.91
C GLU A 68 0.36 6.36 -7.91
N GLN A 69 1.27 5.39 -8.04
CA GLN A 69 1.08 4.25 -8.95
C GLN A 69 -0.10 3.37 -8.51
N ALA A 70 -0.22 3.10 -7.20
CA ALA A 70 -1.35 2.35 -6.66
C ALA A 70 -2.68 3.09 -6.87
N ALA A 71 -2.70 4.40 -6.61
CA ALA A 71 -3.87 5.26 -6.77
C ALA A 71 -4.35 5.31 -8.22
N LYS A 72 -3.44 5.54 -9.19
CA LYS A 72 -3.79 5.52 -10.62
C LYS A 72 -4.46 4.21 -11.04
N ALA A 73 -3.87 3.08 -10.65
CA ALA A 73 -4.46 1.77 -10.93
C ALA A 73 -5.82 1.57 -10.25
N ALA A 74 -6.03 2.10 -9.04
CA ALA A 74 -7.32 2.01 -8.35
C ALA A 74 -8.39 2.93 -8.96
N MET A 75 -8.01 4.12 -9.45
CA MET A 75 -8.94 5.03 -10.12
C MET A 75 -9.49 4.43 -11.43
N GLU A 76 -8.71 3.61 -12.13
CA GLU A 76 -9.20 2.84 -13.29
C GLU A 76 -10.33 1.84 -12.91
N HIS A 77 -10.41 1.46 -11.63
CA HIS A 77 -11.47 0.63 -11.08
C HIS A 77 -12.65 1.45 -10.52
N GLY A 78 -12.66 2.77 -10.70
CA GLY A 78 -13.76 3.66 -10.28
C GLY A 78 -13.66 4.18 -8.86
N LEU A 79 -12.52 4.01 -8.20
CA LEU A 79 -12.35 4.39 -6.80
C LEU A 79 -12.23 5.90 -6.64
N ARG A 80 -13.09 6.48 -5.80
CA ARG A 80 -13.14 7.92 -5.51
C ARG A 80 -12.79 8.22 -4.06
N GLN A 81 -13.36 7.45 -3.13
CA GLN A 81 -13.21 7.67 -1.70
C GLN A 81 -12.39 6.58 -1.03
N VAL A 82 -11.47 6.96 -0.16
CA VAL A 82 -10.60 6.05 0.60
C VAL A 82 -10.56 6.36 2.09
N GLU A 83 -10.67 5.32 2.89
CA GLU A 83 -10.19 5.32 4.27
C GLU A 83 -8.73 4.89 4.33
N VAL A 84 -7.87 5.70 4.93
CA VAL A 84 -6.43 5.43 4.98
C VAL A 84 -6.07 4.75 6.30
N PHE A 85 -5.53 3.55 6.21
CA PHE A 85 -5.03 2.77 7.34
C PHE A 85 -3.51 2.70 7.28
N VAL A 86 -2.84 3.30 8.25
CA VAL A 86 -1.39 3.36 8.32
C VAL A 86 -0.86 2.34 9.30
N LYS A 87 0.16 1.58 8.91
CA LYS A 87 0.84 0.60 9.75
C LYS A 87 2.35 0.80 9.70
N GLY A 88 2.92 1.12 10.86
CA GLY A 88 4.35 1.18 11.10
C GLY A 88 4.94 2.61 11.08
N PRO A 89 6.13 2.79 11.67
CA PRO A 89 6.73 4.10 11.94
C PRO A 89 7.62 4.63 10.80
N GLY A 90 7.66 3.99 9.62
CA GLY A 90 8.60 4.35 8.56
C GLY A 90 8.45 5.79 8.05
N SER A 91 9.53 6.34 7.50
CA SER A 91 9.62 7.69 6.93
C SER A 91 8.68 7.94 5.74
N GLY A 92 8.18 6.88 5.11
CA GLY A 92 7.26 6.97 3.97
C GLY A 92 5.80 7.23 4.35
N ARG A 93 5.47 7.28 5.65
CA ARG A 93 4.10 7.42 6.16
C ARG A 93 3.38 8.65 5.61
N GLU A 94 3.88 9.84 5.91
CA GLU A 94 3.21 11.09 5.54
C GLU A 94 3.24 11.33 4.03
N ALA A 95 4.37 11.00 3.39
CA ALA A 95 4.55 11.14 1.95
C ALA A 95 3.51 10.31 1.18
N ALA A 96 3.23 9.07 1.62
CA ALA A 96 2.21 8.23 1.00
C ALA A 96 0.79 8.80 1.17
N ILE A 97 0.45 9.33 2.36
CA ILE A 97 -0.87 9.94 2.60
C ILE A 97 -1.09 11.15 1.70
N ARG A 98 -0.11 12.05 1.64
CA ARG A 98 -0.18 13.25 0.78
C ARG A 98 -0.27 12.88 -0.70
N ALA A 99 0.47 11.86 -1.12
CA ALA A 99 0.44 11.36 -2.49
C ALA A 99 -0.93 10.78 -2.89
N LEU A 100 -1.63 10.08 -1.97
CA LEU A 100 -3.00 9.60 -2.23
C LEU A 100 -3.98 10.76 -2.43
N GLN A 101 -3.88 11.81 -1.61
CA GLN A 101 -4.70 13.03 -1.77
C GLN A 101 -4.37 13.75 -3.09
N ALA A 102 -3.08 13.94 -3.38
CA ALA A 102 -2.63 14.59 -4.61
C ALA A 102 -2.98 13.81 -5.88
N ALA A 103 -3.12 12.48 -5.79
CA ALA A 103 -3.56 11.64 -6.90
C ALA A 103 -5.05 11.81 -7.26
N GLY A 104 -5.83 12.52 -6.44
CA GLY A 104 -7.26 12.79 -6.69
C GLY A 104 -8.22 11.86 -5.96
N LEU A 105 -7.75 11.07 -4.99
CA LEU A 105 -8.61 10.29 -4.11
C LEU A 105 -9.06 11.14 -2.90
N GLU A 106 -10.36 11.12 -2.60
CA GLU A 106 -10.93 11.75 -1.42
C GLU A 106 -10.61 10.92 -0.17
N VAL A 107 -9.82 11.48 0.74
CA VAL A 107 -9.44 10.82 2.00
C VAL A 107 -10.46 11.15 3.08
N ASN A 108 -11.32 10.18 3.43
CA ASN A 108 -12.38 10.36 4.42
C ASN A 108 -11.86 10.26 5.86
N SER A 109 -10.91 9.36 6.12
CA SER A 109 -10.33 9.20 7.46
C SER A 109 -8.89 8.69 7.39
N ILE A 110 -8.10 9.03 8.40
CA ILE A 110 -6.73 8.56 8.59
C ILE A 110 -6.67 7.85 9.94
N LYS A 111 -6.44 6.54 9.93
CA LYS A 111 -6.36 5.70 11.13
C LYS A 111 -4.98 5.07 11.21
N ASP A 112 -4.32 5.22 12.35
CA ASP A 112 -3.08 4.48 12.66
C ASP A 112 -3.44 3.12 13.27
N VAL A 113 -3.07 2.05 12.57
CA VAL A 113 -3.28 0.65 12.98
C VAL A 113 -1.94 -0.04 13.25
N THR A 114 -0.92 0.72 13.66
CA THR A 114 0.37 0.17 14.09
C THR A 114 0.16 -0.72 15.32
N PRO A 115 0.51 -2.02 15.26
CA PRO A 115 0.29 -2.93 16.37
C PRO A 115 1.23 -2.60 17.52
N ILE A 116 0.67 -2.28 18.68
CA ILE A 116 1.39 -2.08 19.93
C ILE A 116 1.21 -3.34 20.77
N PRO A 117 2.26 -4.15 21.02
CA PRO A 117 2.14 -5.37 21.80
C PRO A 117 2.04 -5.06 23.30
N HIS A 118 1.10 -5.70 24.00
CA HIS A 118 0.99 -5.65 25.46
C HIS A 118 1.87 -6.73 26.10
N ASN A 119 3.18 -6.46 26.23
CA ASN A 119 4.16 -7.37 26.85
C ASN A 119 4.10 -8.83 26.34
N GLY A 120 3.93 -9.00 25.02
CA GLY A 120 3.85 -10.32 24.36
C GLY A 120 5.23 -10.97 24.15
N CYS A 121 5.53 -11.34 22.90
CA CYS A 121 6.80 -11.99 22.56
C CYS A 121 8.02 -11.12 22.90
N ARG A 122 9.07 -11.74 23.45
CA ARG A 122 10.35 -11.08 23.74
C ARG A 122 10.96 -10.50 22.44
N PRO A 123 11.28 -9.20 22.38
CA PRO A 123 11.96 -8.62 21.22
C PRO A 123 13.34 -9.26 20.98
N PRO A 124 13.81 -9.31 19.73
CA PRO A 124 15.13 -9.81 19.41
C PRO A 124 16.21 -8.99 20.14
N LYS A 125 17.35 -9.63 20.42
CA LYS A 125 18.49 -8.99 21.09
C LYS A 125 18.87 -7.70 20.35
N ARG A 126 19.02 -6.59 21.10
CA ARG A 126 19.48 -5.31 20.56
C ARG A 126 20.81 -5.52 19.83
N ARG A 127 20.88 -5.08 18.57
CA ARG A 127 22.08 -5.19 17.74
C ARG A 127 23.20 -4.34 18.35
N ARG A 128 24.40 -4.90 18.41
CA ARG A 128 25.63 -4.19 18.77
C ARG A 128 26.24 -3.71 17.46
N VAL A 129 25.98 -2.47 17.11
CA VAL A 129 26.57 -1.76 15.96
C VAL A 129 27.19 -0.49 16.45
#